data_AF-A0A8S4B970-F1
#
_entry.id   AF-A0A8S4B970-F1
#
_cell.length_a   1.000
_cell.length_b   1.000
_cell.length_c   1.000
_cell.angle_alpha   90.00
_cell.angle_beta   90.00
_cell.angle_gamma   90.00
#
_symmetry.space_group_name_H-M   'P 1'
#
loop_
_entity.id
_entity.type
_entity.pdbx_description
1 polymer ?
#
loop_
_entity_poly.entity_id
_entity_poly.type
_entity_poly.pdbx_seq_one_letter_code
_entity_poly.pdbx_strand_id
1 'polypeptide(L)'
;SRELARKLAEHGHKGMVLSREEFEERKAAEQAAGMAKSNAFFNRSRTVTLASAGKELKDNFLKSLAEREEANRSGKMTSLIFIRDRNTLGQEVSGYIDYAHRLKTQDFEPYFSGKKRVMPRCSDLCYHNWKTLVSTSNSSPNFEAICDNPNGLLFKNKRDKKILNVDPWSGPGQDFSRTCLQSDIYIHVVLYDHSIRTI
;
A
#
# COMPACT_ATOMS: atom_id res chain seq x y z
N SER A 1 -26.04 -5.21 15.32
CA SER A 1 -26.60 -5.19 16.69
C SER A 1 -25.60 -5.74 17.70
N ARG A 2 -25.43 -5.04 18.83
CA ARG A 2 -24.76 -5.39 20.12
C ARG A 2 -23.39 -6.11 20.15
N GLU A 3 -23.11 -7.11 19.33
CA GLU A 3 -21.85 -7.88 19.40
C GLU A 3 -20.62 -7.14 18.86
N LEU A 4 -20.80 -6.31 17.82
CA LEU A 4 -19.72 -5.47 17.29
C LEU A 4 -19.26 -4.42 18.31
N ALA A 5 -20.20 -3.87 19.08
CA ALA A 5 -19.93 -2.89 20.12
C ALA A 5 -19.24 -3.50 21.35
N ARG A 6 -19.53 -4.77 21.65
CA ARG A 6 -18.88 -5.51 22.77
C ARG A 6 -17.41 -5.82 22.45
N LYS A 7 -17.08 -6.19 21.21
CA LYS A 7 -15.68 -6.38 20.77
C LYS A 7 -14.85 -5.11 20.78
N LEU A 8 -15.45 -3.96 20.47
CA LEU A 8 -14.80 -2.65 20.52
C LEU A 8 -14.53 -2.15 21.95
N ALA A 9 -15.33 -2.58 22.93
CA ALA A 9 -15.14 -2.21 24.34
C ALA A 9 -14.11 -3.11 25.06
N GLU A 10 -14.02 -4.39 24.69
CA GLU A 10 -13.07 -5.34 25.29
C GLU A 10 -11.63 -5.12 24.83
N HIS A 11 -11.41 -4.58 23.63
CA HIS A 11 -10.11 -4.08 23.19
C HIS A 11 -9.97 -2.61 23.60
N GLY A 12 -9.66 -2.39 24.87
CA GLY A 12 -9.32 -1.07 25.42
C GLY A 12 -8.13 -0.44 24.68
N HIS A 13 -8.39 0.25 23.58
CA HIS A 13 -7.48 1.23 23.01
C HIS A 13 -7.81 2.60 23.61
N LYS A 14 -7.14 2.91 24.72
CA LYS A 14 -6.89 4.29 25.09
C LYS A 14 -6.10 4.93 23.94
N GLY A 15 -6.73 5.86 23.22
CA GLY A 15 -6.02 6.84 22.37
C GLY A 15 -6.26 6.71 20.87
N MET A 16 -7.37 7.27 20.41
CA MET A 16 -7.58 8.05 19.17
C MET A 16 -9.05 7.88 18.75
N VAL A 17 -9.82 8.96 18.90
CA VAL A 17 -11.17 9.03 18.33
C VAL A 17 -11.02 9.09 16.81
N LEU A 18 -11.29 7.97 16.14
CA LEU A 18 -11.36 7.93 14.68
C LEU A 18 -12.52 8.83 14.23
N SER A 19 -12.30 9.61 13.18
CA SER A 19 -13.38 10.33 12.50
C SER A 19 -14.37 9.33 11.88
N ARG A 20 -15.60 9.80 11.63
CA ARG A 20 -16.68 8.96 11.11
C ARG A 20 -16.33 8.33 9.75
N GLU A 21 -15.63 9.08 8.90
CA GLU A 21 -15.14 8.61 7.60
C GLU A 21 -14.08 7.51 7.77
N GLU A 22 -13.12 7.68 8.69
CA GLU A 22 -12.08 6.67 8.97
C GLU A 22 -12.66 5.37 9.52
N PHE A 23 -13.71 5.45 10.35
CA PHE A 23 -14.40 4.27 10.86
C PHE A 23 -15.10 3.50 9.74
N GLU A 24 -15.80 4.21 8.84
CA GLU A 24 -16.49 3.58 7.71
C GLU A 24 -15.51 2.98 6.70
N GLU A 25 -14.38 3.64 6.43
CA GLU A 25 -13.32 3.10 5.57
C GLU A 25 -12.64 1.87 6.18
N ARG A 26 -12.31 1.90 7.47
CA ARG A 26 -11.69 0.76 8.17
C ARG A 26 -12.65 -0.43 8.21
N LYS A 27 -13.93 -0.19 8.50
CA LYS A 27 -14.98 -1.22 8.44
C LYS A 27 -15.15 -1.78 7.03
N ALA A 28 -15.15 -0.94 6.00
CA ALA A 28 -15.26 -1.39 4.61
C ALA A 28 -14.04 -2.21 4.18
N ALA A 29 -12.84 -1.81 4.57
CA ALA A 29 -11.60 -2.54 4.28
C ALA A 29 -11.59 -3.93 4.95
N GLU A 30 -12.07 -4.02 6.19
CA GLU A 30 -12.10 -5.26 6.95
C GLU A 30 -13.20 -6.22 6.44
N GLN A 31 -14.35 -5.69 6.02
CA GLN A 31 -15.40 -6.46 5.35
C GLN A 31 -14.97 -6.93 3.95
N ALA A 32 -14.29 -6.08 3.18
CA ALA A 32 -13.70 -6.46 1.90
C ALA A 32 -12.61 -7.52 2.06
N ALA A 33 -11.78 -7.42 3.10
CA ALA A 33 -10.77 -8.44 3.43
C ALA A 33 -11.42 -9.78 3.86
N GLY A 34 -12.55 -9.74 4.57
CA GLY A 34 -13.35 -10.92 4.90
C GLY A 34 -13.93 -11.61 3.66
N MET A 35 -14.45 -10.84 2.70
CA MET A 35 -14.96 -11.35 1.41
C MET A 35 -13.84 -11.81 0.46
N ALA A 36 -12.65 -11.21 0.53
CA ALA A 36 -11.49 -11.64 -0.24
C ALA A 36 -10.93 -12.98 0.25
N LYS A 37 -11.04 -13.29 1.55
CA LYS A 37 -10.62 -14.59 2.12
C LYS A 37 -11.51 -15.75 1.68
N SER A 38 -12.81 -15.54 1.49
CA SER A 38 -13.71 -16.56 0.92
C SER A 38 -13.48 -16.73 -0.59
N ASN A 39 -13.24 -15.64 -1.33
CA ASN A 39 -12.91 -15.71 -2.76
C ASN A 39 -11.51 -16.28 -3.05
N ALA A 40 -10.56 -16.21 -2.11
CA ALA A 40 -9.23 -16.81 -2.26
C ALA A 40 -9.26 -18.34 -2.36
N PHE A 41 -10.26 -19.01 -1.78
CA PHE A 41 -10.46 -20.46 -1.92
C PHE A 41 -11.04 -20.85 -3.30
N PHE A 42 -11.84 -19.99 -3.93
CA PHE A 42 -12.43 -20.24 -5.25
C PHE A 42 -11.55 -19.79 -6.43
N ASN A 43 -10.54 -18.95 -6.21
CA ASN A 43 -9.74 -18.32 -7.28
C ASN A 43 -8.49 -19.09 -7.73
N ARG A 44 -8.27 -20.33 -7.26
CA ARG A 44 -7.08 -21.12 -7.64
C ARG A 44 -7.05 -21.56 -9.12
N SER A 45 -8.13 -21.34 -9.88
CA SER A 45 -8.33 -21.92 -11.22
C SER A 45 -8.71 -20.92 -12.33
N ARG A 46 -8.91 -19.62 -12.02
CA ARG A 46 -9.28 -18.63 -13.04
C ARG A 46 -8.05 -17.81 -13.42
N THR A 47 -7.69 -17.79 -14.70
CA THR A 47 -6.76 -16.80 -15.26
C THR A 47 -7.35 -15.41 -15.01
N VAL A 48 -6.91 -14.75 -13.94
CA VAL A 48 -7.35 -13.40 -13.60
C VAL A 48 -6.76 -12.46 -14.63
N THR A 49 -7.59 -11.95 -15.54
CA THR A 49 -7.20 -10.85 -16.44
C THR A 49 -6.67 -9.70 -15.59
N LEU A 50 -5.44 -9.28 -15.85
CA LEU A 50 -4.79 -8.17 -15.13
C LEU A 50 -5.61 -6.89 -15.32
N ALA A 51 -5.70 -6.05 -14.29
CA ALA A 51 -6.45 -4.80 -14.35
C ALA A 51 -5.83 -3.80 -15.35
N SER A 52 -4.52 -3.91 -15.58
CA SER A 52 -3.78 -3.17 -16.60
C SER A 52 -3.92 -3.71 -18.03
N ALA A 53 -4.45 -4.92 -18.22
CA ALA A 53 -4.49 -5.56 -19.55
C ALA A 53 -5.33 -4.75 -20.54
N GLY A 54 -4.74 -4.44 -21.70
CA GLY A 54 -5.40 -3.70 -22.78
C GLY A 54 -5.68 -2.22 -22.47
N LYS A 55 -5.09 -1.65 -21.40
CA LYS A 55 -5.23 -0.23 -21.06
C LYS A 55 -4.09 0.58 -21.69
N GLU A 56 -4.43 1.74 -22.26
CA GLU A 56 -3.43 2.71 -22.71
C GLU A 56 -2.94 3.55 -21.53
N LEU A 57 -1.76 3.20 -21.00
CA LEU A 57 -1.15 3.89 -19.87
C LEU A 57 -0.23 5.00 -20.39
N LYS A 58 -0.57 6.26 -20.14
CA LYS A 58 0.24 7.40 -20.58
C LYS A 58 1.41 7.67 -19.66
N ASP A 59 1.13 7.72 -18.36
CA ASP A 59 2.09 8.06 -17.32
C ASP A 59 3.05 6.91 -16.97
N ASN A 60 4.32 7.23 -16.72
CA ASN A 60 5.36 6.24 -16.44
C ASN A 60 5.12 5.48 -15.13
N PHE A 61 4.56 6.13 -14.10
CA PHE A 61 4.22 5.43 -12.87
C PHE A 61 3.15 4.37 -13.10
N LEU A 62 2.10 4.67 -13.87
CA LEU A 62 1.08 3.67 -14.20
C LEU A 62 1.66 2.50 -15.02
N LYS A 63 2.53 2.78 -16.00
CA LYS A 63 3.25 1.74 -16.76
C LYS A 63 4.07 0.85 -15.84
N SER A 64 4.86 1.43 -14.95
CA SER A 64 5.67 0.69 -13.98
C SER A 64 4.83 -0.12 -12.99
N LEU A 65 3.64 0.34 -12.61
CA LEU A 65 2.71 -0.45 -11.80
C LEU A 65 2.12 -1.63 -12.57
N ALA A 66 1.80 -1.46 -13.85
CA ALA A 66 1.27 -2.52 -14.71
C ALA A 66 2.28 -3.64 -14.91
N GLU A 67 3.54 -3.31 -15.20
CA GLU A 67 4.66 -4.27 -15.31
C GLU A 67 4.81 -5.13 -14.04
N ARG A 68 4.47 -4.56 -12.88
CA ARG A 68 4.61 -5.21 -11.56
C ARG A 68 3.35 -5.94 -11.11
N GLU A 69 2.22 -5.75 -11.80
CA GLU A 69 0.91 -6.21 -11.33
C GLU A 69 0.88 -7.74 -11.16
N GLU A 70 1.29 -8.48 -12.19
CA GLU A 70 1.25 -9.94 -12.18
C GLU A 70 2.15 -10.53 -11.08
N ALA A 71 3.37 -10.04 -10.95
CA ALA A 71 4.33 -10.53 -9.96
C ALA A 71 3.87 -10.24 -8.52
N ASN A 72 3.24 -9.08 -8.28
CA ASN A 72 2.64 -8.74 -6.99
C ASN A 72 1.38 -9.56 -6.69
N ARG A 73 0.51 -9.80 -7.68
CA ARG A 73 -0.69 -10.64 -7.51
C ARG A 73 -0.35 -12.09 -7.22
N SER A 74 0.66 -12.63 -7.92
CA SER A 74 1.14 -14.01 -7.74
C SER A 74 2.02 -14.21 -6.50
N GLY A 75 2.49 -13.12 -5.88
CA GLY A 75 3.37 -13.19 -4.69
C GLY A 75 4.81 -13.62 -5.00
N LYS A 76 5.22 -13.54 -6.28
CA LYS A 76 6.63 -13.68 -6.72
C LYS A 76 7.45 -12.45 -6.35
N MET A 77 6.79 -11.30 -6.20
CA MET A 77 7.38 -10.03 -5.83
C MET A 77 6.45 -9.31 -4.85
N THR A 78 7.04 -8.48 -4.00
CA THR A 78 6.32 -7.48 -3.21
C THR A 78 6.92 -6.12 -3.47
N SER A 79 6.09 -5.18 -3.87
CA SER A 79 6.50 -3.80 -4.16
C SER A 79 5.92 -2.83 -3.14
N LEU A 80 6.73 -1.85 -2.75
CA LEU A 80 6.32 -0.68 -1.98
C LEU A 80 6.30 0.55 -2.89
N ILE A 81 5.25 1.33 -2.78
CA ILE A 81 5.07 2.57 -3.53
C ILE A 81 5.20 3.72 -2.54
N PHE A 82 6.19 4.59 -2.75
CA PHE A 82 6.21 5.90 -2.14
C PHE A 82 5.55 6.91 -3.08
N ILE A 83 4.60 7.68 -2.57
CA ILE A 83 4.00 8.83 -3.27
C ILE A 83 4.09 10.03 -2.34
N ARG A 84 4.49 11.18 -2.90
CA ARG A 84 4.28 12.52 -2.34
C ARG A 84 3.50 13.33 -3.36
N ASP A 85 2.36 13.87 -2.95
CA ASP A 85 1.51 14.68 -3.80
C ASP A 85 0.51 15.52 -3.00
N ARG A 86 -0.43 16.22 -3.65
CA ARG A 86 -1.46 17.02 -2.99
C ARG A 86 -2.80 16.30 -2.99
N ASN A 87 -3.47 16.27 -1.83
CA ASN A 87 -4.83 15.77 -1.72
C ASN A 87 -5.86 16.73 -2.36
N THR A 88 -7.13 16.35 -2.35
CA THR A 88 -8.23 17.17 -2.91
C THR A 88 -8.41 18.52 -2.23
N LEU A 89 -7.92 18.68 -1.00
CA LEU A 89 -7.90 19.93 -0.24
C LEU A 89 -6.64 20.77 -0.54
N GLY A 90 -5.80 20.35 -1.50
CA GLY A 90 -4.54 20.99 -1.85
C GLY A 90 -3.43 20.84 -0.79
N GLN A 91 -3.62 19.98 0.21
CA GLN A 91 -2.64 19.72 1.26
C GLN A 91 -1.63 18.70 0.76
N GLU A 92 -0.36 18.95 1.03
CA GLU A 92 0.69 18.01 0.69
C GLU A 92 0.66 16.80 1.63
N VAL A 93 0.65 15.62 1.03
CA VAL A 93 0.64 14.33 1.71
C VAL A 93 1.71 13.44 1.11
N SER A 94 2.30 12.58 1.95
CA SER A 94 3.21 11.54 1.51
C SER A 94 2.95 10.24 2.23
N GLY A 95 3.29 9.12 1.61
CA GLY A 95 3.17 7.83 2.29
C GLY A 95 3.72 6.67 1.50
N TYR A 96 3.80 5.54 2.20
CA TYR A 96 4.25 4.26 1.68
C TYR A 96 3.07 3.30 1.60
N ILE A 97 2.88 2.68 0.44
CA ILE A 97 1.76 1.80 0.15
C ILE A 97 2.32 0.41 -0.18
N ASP A 98 1.80 -0.62 0.48
CA ASP A 98 2.02 -2.01 0.08
C ASP A 98 1.17 -2.31 -1.17
N TYR A 99 1.83 -2.38 -2.32
CA TYR A 99 1.14 -2.56 -3.60
C TYR A 99 0.43 -3.91 -3.69
N ALA A 100 1.09 -4.98 -3.26
CA ALA A 100 0.50 -6.33 -3.26
C ALA A 100 -0.73 -6.40 -2.35
N HIS A 101 -0.69 -5.74 -1.18
CA HIS A 101 -1.86 -5.64 -0.32
C HIS A 101 -2.98 -4.82 -0.96
N ARG A 102 -2.64 -3.70 -1.61
CA ARG A 102 -3.64 -2.83 -2.25
C ARG A 102 -4.33 -3.53 -3.43
N LEU A 103 -3.58 -4.28 -4.23
CA LEU A 103 -4.12 -5.07 -5.36
C LEU A 103 -5.09 -6.17 -4.92
N LYS A 104 -4.95 -6.68 -3.68
CA LYS A 104 -5.83 -7.71 -3.11
C LYS A 104 -7.10 -7.13 -2.49
N THR A 105 -7.04 -5.90 -1.99
CA THR A 105 -8.13 -5.28 -1.22
C THR A 105 -8.94 -4.26 -2.02
N GLN A 106 -8.45 -3.83 -3.19
CA GLN A 106 -9.10 -2.84 -4.03
C GLN A 106 -9.07 -3.24 -5.50
N ASP A 107 -10.11 -2.81 -6.23
CA ASP A 107 -10.11 -2.85 -7.68
C ASP A 107 -9.15 -1.80 -8.24
N PHE A 108 -8.25 -2.24 -9.12
CA PHE A 108 -7.25 -1.39 -9.76
C PHE A 108 -7.63 -0.91 -11.16
N GLU A 109 -8.74 -1.41 -11.72
CA GLU A 109 -9.24 -0.96 -13.03
C GLU A 109 -9.48 0.57 -13.09
N PRO A 110 -10.03 1.23 -12.07
CA PRO A 110 -10.22 2.68 -12.08
C PRO A 110 -8.90 3.48 -12.05
N TYR A 111 -7.83 2.91 -11.46
CA TYR A 111 -6.53 3.58 -11.44
C TYR A 111 -5.83 3.46 -12.79
N PHE A 112 -5.82 2.26 -13.38
CA PHE A 112 -5.21 2.04 -14.70
C PHE A 112 -5.99 2.70 -15.85
N SER A 113 -7.30 2.92 -15.69
CA SER A 113 -8.08 3.71 -16.64
C SER A 113 -7.95 5.23 -16.46
N GLY A 114 -7.17 5.69 -15.46
CA GLY A 114 -6.99 7.12 -15.18
C GLY A 114 -8.21 7.82 -14.56
N LYS A 115 -9.29 7.09 -14.28
CA LYS A 115 -10.50 7.62 -13.61
C LYS A 115 -10.24 7.98 -12.15
N LYS A 116 -9.24 7.33 -11.54
CA LYS A 116 -8.86 7.53 -10.14
C LYS A 116 -7.35 7.62 -9.99
N ARG A 117 -6.88 8.41 -9.02
CA ARG A 117 -5.47 8.51 -8.66
C ARG A 117 -5.17 7.62 -7.45
N VAL A 118 -4.04 6.91 -7.49
CA VAL A 118 -3.47 6.24 -6.33
C VAL A 118 -2.96 7.32 -5.37
N MET A 119 -3.51 7.40 -4.16
CA MET A 119 -3.10 8.37 -3.14
C MET A 119 -2.82 7.66 -1.82
N PRO A 120 -1.80 8.10 -1.04
CA PRO A 120 -1.58 7.62 0.31
C PRO A 120 -2.80 7.85 1.21
N ARG A 121 -3.06 6.91 2.11
CA ARG A 121 -4.14 6.94 3.10
C ARG A 121 -3.59 6.62 4.49
N CYS A 122 -4.30 7.07 5.53
CA CYS A 122 -4.00 6.75 6.92
C CYS A 122 -3.99 5.24 7.24
N SER A 123 -4.59 4.41 6.38
CA SER A 123 -4.59 2.94 6.50
C SER A 123 -3.41 2.25 5.81
N ASP A 124 -2.62 2.97 5.01
CA ASP A 124 -1.44 2.42 4.36
C ASP A 124 -0.27 2.27 5.35
N LEU A 125 0.84 1.71 4.90
CA LEU A 125 2.00 1.42 5.77
C LEU A 125 2.50 2.65 6.49
N CYS A 126 2.63 3.76 5.77
CA CYS A 126 2.87 5.06 6.39
C CYS A 126 2.09 6.13 5.65
N TYR A 127 1.65 7.13 6.39
CA TYR A 127 1.03 8.33 5.87
C TYR A 127 1.48 9.52 6.69
N HIS A 128 1.71 10.64 6.02
CA HIS A 128 2.07 11.90 6.62
C HIS A 128 1.37 13.03 5.86
N ASN A 129 0.67 13.90 6.57
CA ASN A 129 0.13 15.13 6.04
C ASN A 129 1.01 16.30 6.51
N TRP A 130 1.70 16.94 5.56
CA TRP A 130 2.68 17.99 5.87
C TRP A 130 2.04 19.27 6.39
N LYS A 131 0.74 19.48 6.15
CA LYS A 131 0.02 20.66 6.63
C LYS A 131 -0.50 20.47 8.06
N THR A 132 -1.11 19.32 8.34
CA THR A 132 -1.71 19.04 9.66
C THR A 132 -0.74 18.33 10.61
N LEU A 133 0.41 17.89 10.11
CA LEU A 133 1.41 17.07 10.80
C LEU A 133 0.90 15.70 11.27
N VAL A 134 -0.31 15.32 10.83
CA VAL A 134 -0.88 14.01 11.14
C VAL A 134 -0.04 12.93 10.46
N SER A 135 0.40 11.97 11.26
CA SER A 135 1.23 10.86 10.81
C SER A 135 0.66 9.55 11.31
N THR A 136 0.64 8.53 10.46
CA THR A 136 0.26 7.17 10.85
C THR A 136 1.30 6.19 10.34
N SER A 137 1.60 5.20 11.17
CA SER A 137 2.40 4.04 10.79
C SER A 137 1.61 2.78 11.12
N ASN A 138 1.43 1.91 10.12
CA ASN A 138 0.66 0.69 10.24
C ASN A 138 1.48 -0.51 9.76
N SER A 139 0.94 -1.69 10.03
CA SER A 139 1.45 -2.94 9.50
C SER A 139 0.57 -3.43 8.36
N SER A 140 1.18 -4.03 7.33
CA SER A 140 0.47 -4.70 6.24
C SER A 140 0.69 -6.21 6.32
N PRO A 141 0.00 -7.03 5.51
CA PRO A 141 0.29 -8.47 5.46
C PRO A 141 1.72 -8.80 5.01
N ASN A 142 2.37 -7.96 4.18
CA ASN A 142 3.69 -8.24 3.64
C ASN A 142 4.82 -7.50 4.36
N PHE A 143 4.54 -6.33 4.94
CA PHE A 143 5.55 -5.48 5.57
C PHE A 143 5.15 -5.00 6.96
N GLU A 144 6.16 -4.85 7.80
CA GLU A 144 6.09 -4.19 9.10
C GLU A 144 6.94 -2.91 9.06
N ALA A 145 6.32 -1.77 9.38
CA ALA A 145 7.02 -0.50 9.49
C ALA A 145 7.78 -0.44 10.82
N ILE A 146 9.06 -0.09 10.77
CA ILE A 146 9.92 0.11 11.93
C ILE A 146 10.26 1.60 11.97
N CYS A 147 9.55 2.33 12.84
CA CYS A 147 9.66 3.79 12.94
C CYS A 147 10.60 4.27 14.05
N ASP A 148 10.87 3.44 15.07
CA ASP A 148 11.67 3.81 16.24
C ASP A 148 13.18 3.59 16.03
N ASN A 149 13.65 3.57 14.77
CA ASN A 149 15.06 3.35 14.46
C ASN A 149 15.79 4.71 14.33
N PRO A 150 16.95 4.90 15.01
CA PRO A 150 17.71 6.15 14.92
C PRO A 150 18.23 6.45 13.50
N ASN A 151 18.33 5.43 12.64
CA ASN A 151 18.78 5.56 11.26
C ASN A 151 17.63 5.83 10.28
N GLY A 152 16.43 6.15 10.77
CA GLY A 152 15.26 6.51 9.97
C GLY A 152 14.27 5.36 9.75
N LEU A 153 13.34 5.57 8.81
CA LEU A 153 12.25 4.64 8.54
C LEU A 153 12.76 3.38 7.83
N LEU A 154 12.41 2.21 8.37
CA LEU A 154 12.73 0.92 7.75
C LEU A 154 11.44 0.09 7.57
N PHE A 155 11.44 -0.79 6.58
CA PHE A 155 10.36 -1.76 6.39
C PHE A 155 10.90 -3.17 6.42
N LYS A 156 10.34 -4.02 7.27
CA LYS A 156 10.70 -5.43 7.34
C LYS A 156 9.71 -6.26 6.55
N ASN A 157 10.18 -7.01 5.56
CA ASN A 157 9.36 -7.99 4.87
C ASN A 157 9.02 -9.14 5.83
N LYS A 158 7.74 -9.48 5.96
CA LYS A 158 7.27 -10.45 6.94
C LYS A 158 7.59 -11.89 6.54
N ARG A 159 7.78 -12.17 5.25
CA ARG A 159 8.01 -13.52 4.71
C ARG A 159 9.43 -13.98 4.91
N ASP A 160 10.42 -13.18 4.53
CA ASP A 160 11.84 -13.55 4.60
C ASP A 160 12.64 -12.76 5.65
N LYS A 161 11.97 -11.86 6.38
CA LYS A 161 12.53 -11.02 7.45
C LYS A 161 13.57 -10.00 6.99
N LYS A 162 13.76 -9.81 5.68
CA LYS A 162 14.70 -8.82 5.15
C LYS A 162 14.21 -7.41 5.38
N ILE A 163 15.17 -6.50 5.58
CA ILE A 163 14.92 -5.10 5.89
C ILE A 163 15.16 -4.27 4.64
N LEU A 164 14.15 -3.53 4.23
CA LEU A 164 14.23 -2.46 3.25
C LEU A 164 14.58 -1.16 3.99
N ASN A 165 15.69 -0.55 3.58
CA ASN A 165 15.98 0.83 3.89
C ASN A 165 15.41 1.74 2.79
N VAL A 166 14.57 2.71 3.17
CA VAL A 166 13.97 3.67 2.23
C VAL A 166 14.71 4.99 2.17
N ASP A 167 15.77 5.15 2.97
CA ASP A 167 16.65 6.32 2.97
C ASP A 167 17.19 6.59 1.55
N PRO A 168 16.91 7.77 0.97
CA PRO A 168 17.40 8.19 -0.34
C PRO A 168 18.93 8.19 -0.48
N TRP A 169 19.66 8.37 0.63
CA TRP A 169 21.12 8.45 0.68
C TRP A 169 21.78 7.11 1.00
N SER A 170 20.99 6.09 1.36
CA SER A 170 21.49 4.73 1.49
C SER A 170 21.77 4.11 0.12
N GLY A 171 22.87 3.36 0.02
CA GLY A 171 23.21 2.61 -1.20
C GLY A 171 22.16 1.54 -1.53
N PRO A 172 22.09 1.06 -2.79
CA PRO A 172 21.13 0.04 -3.17
C PRO A 172 21.37 -1.23 -2.35
N GLY A 173 20.38 -1.61 -1.52
CA GLY A 173 20.43 -2.86 -0.77
C GLY A 173 20.45 -4.05 -1.71
N GLN A 174 21.14 -5.14 -1.35
CA GLN A 174 21.25 -6.33 -2.22
C GLN A 174 19.90 -6.97 -2.56
N ASP A 175 18.90 -6.82 -1.68
CA ASP A 175 17.64 -7.55 -1.75
C ASP A 175 16.46 -6.73 -2.26
N PHE A 176 16.66 -5.42 -2.42
CA PHE A 176 15.62 -4.49 -2.82
C PHE A 176 16.14 -3.57 -3.92
N SER A 177 15.38 -3.44 -5.01
CA SER A 177 15.67 -2.42 -6.01
C SER A 177 14.86 -1.16 -5.71
N ARG A 178 15.44 0.01 -5.96
CA ARG A 178 14.78 1.32 -5.86
C ARG A 178 14.72 1.95 -7.23
N THR A 179 13.52 2.30 -7.67
CA THR A 179 13.27 2.96 -8.95
C THR A 179 12.61 4.30 -8.69
N CYS A 180 13.33 5.41 -8.90
CA CYS A 180 12.74 6.75 -8.91
C CYS A 180 12.05 6.97 -10.26
N LEU A 181 10.79 7.39 -10.25
CA LEU A 181 10.01 7.59 -11.48
C LEU A 181 9.68 9.06 -11.67
N GLN A 182 9.85 9.54 -12.89
CA GLN A 182 9.26 10.80 -13.33
C GLN A 182 7.81 10.53 -13.75
N SER A 183 6.87 11.14 -13.03
CA SER A 183 5.44 11.07 -13.31
C SER A 183 4.92 12.46 -13.62
N ASP A 184 4.04 12.58 -14.61
CA ASP A 184 3.40 13.84 -14.97
C ASP A 184 2.21 14.15 -14.06
N ILE A 185 1.71 13.13 -13.35
CA ILE A 185 0.52 13.22 -12.50
C ILE A 185 0.85 13.21 -11.01
N TYR A 186 2.11 13.10 -10.58
CA TYR A 186 2.51 13.12 -9.17
C TYR A 186 3.77 13.96 -8.97
N ILE A 187 3.86 14.69 -7.85
CA ILE A 187 5.07 15.47 -7.51
C ILE A 187 6.31 14.56 -7.37
N HIS A 188 6.18 13.43 -6.67
CA HIS A 188 7.30 12.51 -6.49
C HIS A 188 6.83 11.08 -6.23
N VAL A 189 7.42 10.13 -6.94
CA VAL A 189 7.12 8.70 -6.83
C VAL A 189 8.39 7.86 -6.84
N VAL A 190 8.45 6.89 -5.92
CA VAL A 190 9.53 5.90 -5.86
C VAL A 190 8.92 4.51 -5.68
N LEU A 191 9.41 3.54 -6.44
CA LEU A 191 9.06 2.14 -6.29
C LEU A 191 10.22 1.39 -5.64
N TYR A 192 9.90 0.53 -4.68
CA TYR A 192 10.85 -0.39 -4.07
C TYR A 192 10.37 -1.81 -4.32
N ASP A 193 11.16 -2.60 -5.04
CA ASP A 193 10.77 -3.97 -5.39
C ASP A 193 11.63 -4.99 -4.66
N HIS A 194 10.94 -6.00 -4.12
CA HIS A 194 11.56 -7.13 -3.45
C HIS A 194 11.14 -8.43 -4.15
N SER A 195 12.11 -9.09 -4.79
CA SER A 195 11.89 -10.40 -5.41
C SER A 195 11.91 -11.48 -4.34
N ILE A 196 10.79 -12.19 -4.19
CA ILE A 196 10.71 -13.27 -3.23
C ILE A 196 11.23 -14.54 -3.90
N ARG A 197 12.46 -14.92 -3.58
CA ARG A 197 13.02 -16.21 -4.02
C ARG A 197 12.21 -17.33 -3.36
N THR A 198 11.66 -18.21 -4.18
CA THR A 198 11.03 -19.44 -3.70
C THR A 198 12.18 -20.46 -3.57
N ILE A 199 12.38 -20.97 -2.36
CA ILE A 199 13.28 -22.11 -2.10
C ILE A 199 12.56 -23.38 -2.57
#